data_AF-A0A7H9APF8-F1
#
_entry.id   AF-A0A7H9APF8-F1
#
_cell.length_a   1.000
_cell.length_b   1.000
_cell.length_c   1.000
_cell.angle_alpha   90.00
_cell.angle_beta   90.00
_cell.angle_gamma   90.00
#
_symmetry.space_group_name_H-M   'P 1'
#
loop_
_entity.id
_entity.type
_entity.pdbx_description
1 polymer ?
#
loop_
_entity_poly.entity_id
_entity_poly.type
_entity_poly.pdbx_seq_one_letter_code
_entity_poly.pdbx_strand_id
1 'polypeptide(L)'
;MTKTLYETINRINREEGKDKKVRVFNRVVPYMNSEFGLDTSEIEVERDYSLLLDEILASGEFTQEDIVAFTDNLESGESSKVVIEKHINKQTEWLIDTVEEILDIDKLTKPKAKNIGSEKFKYTKVSITGPEHLMEKILSDYGQYSIFGVPALLNTDKYVIHEGSSRSQFDLILINHLGDIEIVELKRPDQYLFDYGNGRGKFYPSKDLAIAISQTERYITAIHKDNDDEYKIGGKKIREFINDEIGNTMFVESIRPKALIVIGSWKKLSKDHS
;
A
#
# COMPACT_ATOMS: atom_id res chain seq x y z
N MET A 1 33.56 1.04 -48.86
CA MET A 1 33.08 1.53 -47.55
C MET A 1 34.02 2.63 -47.09
N THR A 2 33.54 3.84 -46.83
CA THR A 2 34.39 4.98 -46.43
C THR A 2 34.87 4.80 -44.99
N LYS A 3 36.07 5.31 -44.67
CA LYS A 3 36.65 5.25 -43.32
C LYS A 3 35.69 5.81 -42.26
N THR A 4 35.01 6.90 -42.60
CA THR A 4 33.98 7.54 -41.77
C THR A 4 32.81 6.61 -41.48
N LEU A 5 32.27 5.93 -42.50
CA LEU A 5 31.15 4.99 -42.32
C LEU A 5 31.55 3.78 -41.48
N TYR A 6 32.78 3.29 -41.64
CA TYR A 6 33.33 2.20 -40.81
C TYR A 6 33.52 2.61 -39.34
N GLU A 7 33.98 3.84 -39.10
CA GLU A 7 34.12 4.41 -37.75
C GLU A 7 32.76 4.63 -37.09
N THR A 8 31.76 5.09 -37.83
CA THR A 8 30.37 5.23 -37.36
C THR A 8 29.76 3.87 -37.01
N ILE A 9 29.87 2.86 -37.88
CA ILE A 9 29.37 1.51 -37.60
C ILE A 9 30.08 0.89 -36.37
N ASN A 10 31.38 1.13 -36.20
CA ASN A 10 32.11 0.68 -35.01
C ASN A 10 31.71 1.44 -33.74
N ARG A 11 31.33 2.72 -33.83
CA ARG A 11 30.77 3.47 -32.69
C ARG A 11 29.40 2.95 -32.29
N ILE A 12 28.51 2.73 -33.26
CA ILE A 12 27.16 2.15 -33.04
C ILE A 12 27.28 0.76 -32.41
N ASN A 13 28.14 -0.12 -32.93
CA ASN A 13 28.37 -1.45 -32.35
C ASN A 13 28.91 -1.39 -30.91
N ARG A 14 29.75 -0.39 -30.60
CA ARG A 14 30.26 -0.17 -29.23
C ARG A 14 29.17 0.36 -28.30
N GLU A 15 28.26 1.20 -28.78
CA GLU A 15 27.09 1.66 -28.02
C GLU A 15 26.08 0.54 -27.77
N GLU A 16 25.71 -0.23 -28.79
CA GLU A 16 24.83 -1.40 -28.61
C GLU A 16 25.46 -2.45 -27.68
N GLY A 17 26.79 -2.63 -27.74
CA GLY A 17 27.53 -3.46 -26.80
C GLY A 17 27.51 -2.94 -25.36
N LYS A 18 27.57 -1.62 -25.17
CA LYS A 18 27.39 -0.96 -23.86
C LYS A 18 25.95 -1.09 -23.36
N ASP A 19 24.94 -0.85 -24.20
CA ASP A 19 23.51 -0.99 -23.86
C ASP A 19 23.11 -2.45 -23.59
N LYS A 20 23.75 -3.42 -24.24
CA LYS A 20 23.58 -4.85 -23.94
C LYS A 20 24.21 -5.18 -22.59
N LYS A 21 25.40 -4.67 -22.28
CA LYS A 21 26.01 -4.80 -20.95
C LYS A 21 25.16 -4.16 -19.87
N VAL A 22 24.61 -2.96 -20.08
CA VAL A 22 23.75 -2.26 -19.12
C VAL A 22 22.41 -2.99 -18.93
N ARG A 23 21.79 -3.52 -19.98
CA ARG A 23 20.56 -4.33 -19.86
C ARG A 23 20.79 -5.66 -19.16
N VAL A 24 21.91 -6.33 -19.44
CA VAL A 24 22.32 -7.55 -18.71
C VAL A 24 22.64 -7.19 -17.27
N PHE A 25 23.34 -6.09 -17.01
CA PHE A 25 23.67 -5.61 -15.68
C PHE A 25 22.41 -5.32 -14.86
N ASN A 26 21.51 -4.46 -15.35
CA ASN A 26 20.27 -4.09 -14.66
C ASN A 26 19.29 -5.26 -14.44
N ARG A 27 19.39 -6.35 -15.21
CA ARG A 27 18.49 -7.51 -15.09
C ARG A 27 19.10 -8.69 -14.35
N VAL A 28 20.40 -8.93 -14.53
CA VAL A 28 21.09 -10.13 -14.03
C VAL A 28 21.85 -9.82 -12.74
N VAL A 29 22.34 -8.60 -12.53
CA VAL A 29 23.06 -8.24 -11.29
C VAL A 29 22.15 -8.26 -10.06
N PRO A 30 20.89 -7.76 -10.10
CA PRO A 30 19.98 -7.93 -8.97
C PRO A 30 19.74 -9.40 -8.62
N TYR A 31 19.60 -10.27 -9.63
CA TYR A 31 19.43 -11.72 -9.46
C TYR A 31 20.71 -12.39 -8.92
N MET A 32 21.88 -12.00 -9.41
CA MET A 32 23.16 -12.53 -8.94
C MET A 32 23.49 -12.09 -7.52
N ASN A 33 23.13 -10.86 -7.15
CA ASN A 33 23.28 -10.35 -5.79
C ASN A 33 22.31 -11.08 -4.85
N SER A 34 21.05 -11.28 -5.25
CA SER A 34 20.06 -11.98 -4.42
C SER A 34 20.35 -13.46 -4.21
N GLU A 35 20.84 -14.17 -5.23
CA GLU A 35 21.09 -15.61 -5.16
C GLU A 35 22.52 -15.98 -4.70
N PHE A 36 23.51 -15.11 -4.95
CA PHE A 36 24.93 -15.44 -4.75
C PHE A 36 25.73 -14.40 -3.95
N GLY A 37 25.15 -13.26 -3.54
CA GLY A 37 25.75 -12.31 -2.59
C GLY A 37 26.99 -11.55 -3.09
N LEU A 38 27.07 -11.21 -4.39
CA LEU A 38 28.21 -10.52 -4.99
C LEU A 38 28.07 -8.98 -4.94
N ASP A 39 29.12 -8.28 -4.47
CA ASP A 39 29.22 -6.80 -4.48
C ASP A 39 29.60 -6.26 -5.87
N THR A 40 28.88 -5.26 -6.36
CA THR A 40 28.97 -4.74 -7.75
C THR A 40 29.02 -3.20 -7.83
N SER A 41 29.46 -2.53 -6.77
CA SER A 41 29.43 -1.08 -6.58
C SER A 41 30.34 -0.22 -7.48
N GLU A 42 31.21 -0.78 -8.34
CA GLU A 42 32.21 -0.01 -9.11
C GLU A 42 31.85 0.33 -10.59
N ILE A 43 30.61 0.15 -11.06
CA ILE A 43 30.30 0.30 -12.51
C ILE A 43 29.19 1.33 -12.78
N GLU A 44 29.56 2.62 -12.82
CA GLU A 44 28.73 3.67 -13.45
C GLU A 44 29.18 3.91 -14.90
N VAL A 45 28.22 4.05 -15.83
CA VAL A 45 28.48 4.39 -17.24
C VAL A 45 27.64 5.61 -17.62
N GLU A 46 28.28 6.76 -17.84
CA GLU A 46 27.64 7.97 -18.39
C GLU A 46 27.33 7.81 -19.88
N ARG A 47 26.19 8.37 -20.30
CA ARG A 47 25.66 8.33 -21.67
C ARG A 47 25.98 9.65 -22.39
N ASP A 48 26.55 9.60 -23.59
CA ASP A 48 26.85 10.78 -24.41
C ASP A 48 25.79 10.94 -25.53
N TYR A 49 24.93 11.95 -25.41
CA TYR A 49 23.80 12.18 -26.32
C TYR A 49 24.16 13.03 -27.56
N SER A 50 25.41 13.45 -27.70
CA SER A 50 25.86 14.35 -28.78
C SER A 50 25.56 13.81 -30.18
N LEU A 51 25.78 12.51 -30.41
CA LEU A 51 25.56 11.85 -31.70
C LEU A 51 24.09 11.84 -32.16
N LEU A 52 23.17 11.62 -31.22
CA LEU A 52 21.74 11.55 -31.52
C LEU A 52 21.20 12.94 -31.91
N LEU A 53 21.71 13.99 -31.26
CA LEU A 53 21.40 15.38 -31.61
C LEU A 53 21.98 15.77 -32.96
N ASP A 54 23.21 15.33 -33.27
CA ASP A 54 23.83 15.56 -34.58
C ASP A 54 23.05 14.87 -35.71
N GLU A 55 22.51 13.67 -35.49
CA GLU A 55 21.69 12.94 -36.47
C GLU A 55 20.31 13.59 -36.69
N ILE A 56 19.68 14.12 -35.63
CA ILE A 56 18.40 14.83 -35.72
C ILE A 56 18.56 16.17 -36.46
N LEU A 57 19.67 16.88 -36.23
CA LEU A 57 19.97 18.12 -36.96
C LEU A 57 20.37 17.84 -38.42
N ALA A 58 21.07 16.74 -38.67
CA ALA A 58 21.48 16.34 -40.01
C ALA A 58 20.34 15.80 -40.89
N SER A 59 19.22 15.38 -40.30
CA SER A 59 18.05 14.91 -41.05
C SER A 59 17.33 16.05 -41.80
N GLY A 60 17.55 17.31 -41.39
CA GLY A 60 16.91 18.49 -41.96
C GLY A 60 15.41 18.61 -41.67
N GLU A 61 14.85 17.68 -40.90
CA GLU A 61 13.43 17.68 -40.49
C GLU A 61 13.18 18.61 -39.30
N PHE A 62 14.21 18.93 -38.52
CA PHE A 62 14.13 19.77 -37.33
C PHE A 62 15.27 20.79 -37.33
N THR A 63 14.94 22.06 -37.14
CA THR A 63 15.92 23.13 -36.98
C THR A 63 16.41 23.22 -35.53
N GLN A 64 17.52 23.92 -35.31
CA GLN A 64 18.00 24.20 -33.96
C GLN A 64 16.96 25.01 -33.15
N GLU A 65 16.20 25.90 -33.80
CA GLU A 65 15.08 26.59 -33.16
C GLU A 65 13.94 25.65 -32.78
N ASP A 66 13.64 24.62 -33.59
CA ASP A 66 12.62 23.61 -33.26
C ASP A 66 13.01 22.78 -32.03
N ILE A 67 14.29 22.44 -31.88
CA ILE A 67 14.81 21.70 -30.71
C ILE A 67 14.75 22.57 -29.46
N VAL A 68 15.12 23.85 -29.55
CA VAL A 68 15.00 24.82 -28.44
C VAL A 68 13.54 24.99 -28.06
N ALA A 69 12.65 25.19 -29.03
CA ALA A 69 11.21 25.29 -28.78
C ALA A 69 10.63 24.00 -28.19
N PHE A 70 11.10 22.82 -28.59
CA PHE A 70 10.67 21.55 -28.01
C PHE A 70 11.16 21.37 -26.57
N THR A 71 12.37 21.84 -26.27
CA THR A 71 12.97 21.83 -24.92
C THR A 71 12.24 22.82 -24.01
N ASP A 72 11.96 24.02 -24.49
CA ASP A 72 11.17 25.03 -23.78
C ASP A 72 9.72 24.55 -23.56
N ASN A 73 9.13 23.83 -24.53
CA ASN A 73 7.81 23.22 -24.36
C ASN A 73 7.81 22.04 -23.37
N LEU A 74 8.88 21.26 -23.29
CA LEU A 74 9.10 20.22 -22.27
C LEU A 74 9.20 20.82 -20.85
N GLU A 75 9.78 22.02 -20.72
CA GLU A 75 9.82 22.76 -19.44
C GLU A 75 8.50 23.46 -19.09
N SER A 76 7.69 23.81 -20.10
CA SER A 76 6.43 24.57 -19.93
C SER A 76 5.17 23.74 -19.65
N GLY A 77 5.18 22.43 -19.91
CA GLY A 77 4.12 21.55 -19.44
C GLY A 77 4.18 21.50 -17.92
N GLU A 78 3.08 21.75 -17.19
CA GLU A 78 3.03 21.43 -15.74
C GLU A 78 3.64 20.05 -15.59
N SER A 79 4.80 19.97 -14.91
CA SER A 79 5.61 18.75 -14.96
C SER A 79 4.69 17.55 -14.73
N SER A 80 4.83 16.48 -15.52
CA SER A 80 3.95 15.32 -15.39
C SER A 80 3.85 14.86 -13.93
N LYS A 81 4.93 15.09 -13.16
CA LYS A 81 4.99 14.98 -11.70
C LYS A 81 3.95 15.86 -10.97
N VAL A 82 3.88 17.16 -11.22
CA VAL A 82 2.86 18.08 -10.65
C VAL A 82 1.43 17.66 -11.04
N VAL A 83 1.19 17.22 -12.28
CA VAL A 83 -0.14 16.76 -12.71
C VAL A 83 -0.52 15.43 -12.04
N ILE A 84 0.41 14.49 -11.95
CA ILE A 84 0.25 13.21 -11.25
C ILE A 84 0.04 13.45 -9.76
N GLU A 85 0.85 14.29 -9.13
CA GLU A 85 0.71 14.67 -7.71
C GLU A 85 -0.66 15.32 -7.44
N LYS A 86 -1.10 16.27 -8.28
CA LYS A 86 -2.44 16.86 -8.17
C LYS A 86 -3.55 15.81 -8.34
N HIS A 87 -3.37 14.83 -9.23
CA HIS A 87 -4.37 13.79 -9.46
C HIS A 87 -4.43 12.80 -8.29
N ILE A 88 -3.28 12.36 -7.79
CA ILE A 88 -3.17 11.49 -6.60
C ILE A 88 -3.76 12.20 -5.39
N ASN A 89 -3.42 13.48 -5.16
CA ASN A 89 -3.96 14.25 -4.05
C ASN A 89 -5.49 14.33 -4.13
N LYS A 90 -6.07 14.62 -5.30
CA LYS A 90 -7.53 14.64 -5.48
C LYS A 90 -8.19 13.27 -5.25
N GLN A 91 -7.54 12.19 -5.64
CA GLN A 91 -8.05 10.83 -5.41
C GLN A 91 -8.01 10.47 -3.92
N THR A 92 -6.92 10.84 -3.23
CA THR A 92 -6.77 10.66 -1.78
C THR A 92 -7.78 11.52 -1.01
N GLU A 93 -7.93 12.79 -1.38
CA GLU A 93 -8.96 13.69 -0.82
C GLU A 93 -10.36 13.10 -1.01
N TRP A 94 -10.71 12.68 -2.23
CA TRP A 94 -12.00 12.04 -2.50
C TRP A 94 -12.25 10.79 -1.64
N LEU A 95 -11.21 9.97 -1.44
CA LEU A 95 -11.31 8.76 -0.62
C LEU A 95 -11.52 9.12 0.86
N ILE A 96 -10.74 10.08 1.39
CA ILE A 96 -10.87 10.58 2.76
C ILE A 96 -12.29 11.13 2.97
N ASP A 97 -12.73 12.04 2.11
CA ASP A 97 -14.07 12.64 2.19
C ASP A 97 -15.17 11.58 2.14
N THR A 98 -15.05 10.60 1.24
CA THR A 98 -16.04 9.52 1.12
C THR A 98 -16.05 8.62 2.36
N VAL A 99 -14.90 8.35 2.97
CA VAL A 99 -14.81 7.59 4.23
C VAL A 99 -15.41 8.38 5.39
N GLU A 100 -15.14 9.69 5.48
CA GLU A 100 -15.75 10.57 6.47
C GLU A 100 -17.28 10.63 6.33
N GLU A 101 -17.79 10.74 5.10
CA GLU A 101 -19.23 10.64 4.82
C GLU A 101 -19.85 9.36 5.38
N ILE A 102 -19.15 8.22 5.27
CA ILE A 102 -19.62 6.93 5.79
C ILE A 102 -19.60 6.91 7.32
N LEU A 103 -18.53 7.44 7.93
CA LEU A 103 -18.36 7.54 9.39
C LEU A 103 -19.42 8.44 10.04
N ASP A 104 -19.92 9.42 9.30
CA ASP A 104 -20.95 10.35 9.73
C ASP A 104 -22.38 9.80 9.69
N ILE A 105 -22.59 8.60 9.12
CA ILE A 105 -23.93 8.01 9.00
C ILE A 105 -24.44 7.55 10.38
N ASP A 106 -25.60 8.08 10.79
CA ASP A 106 -26.18 7.75 12.09
C ASP A 106 -26.59 6.26 12.24
N LYS A 107 -27.05 5.63 11.15
CA LYS A 107 -27.29 4.18 11.16
C LYS A 107 -26.92 3.58 9.82
N LEU A 108 -25.80 2.87 9.81
CA LEU A 108 -25.31 2.18 8.62
C LEU A 108 -25.88 0.77 8.61
N THR A 109 -26.97 0.57 7.88
CA THR A 109 -27.64 -0.73 7.73
C THR A 109 -26.99 -1.55 6.60
N LYS A 110 -27.18 -2.88 6.60
CA LYS A 110 -26.66 -3.75 5.53
C LYS A 110 -27.07 -3.29 4.12
N PRO A 111 -28.34 -2.91 3.84
CA PRO A 111 -28.72 -2.39 2.52
C PRO A 111 -28.01 -1.09 2.15
N LYS A 112 -27.85 -0.16 3.11
CA LYS A 112 -27.13 1.10 2.89
C LYS A 112 -25.66 0.85 2.57
N ALA A 113 -24.98 -0.01 3.33
CA ALA A 113 -23.60 -0.39 3.08
C ALA A 113 -23.43 -0.98 1.66
N LYS A 114 -24.33 -1.87 1.24
CA LYS A 114 -24.33 -2.43 -0.12
C LYS A 114 -24.53 -1.36 -1.20
N ASN A 115 -25.43 -0.40 -0.99
CA ASN A 115 -25.66 0.69 -1.94
C ASN A 115 -24.44 1.60 -2.05
N ILE A 116 -23.87 2.03 -0.92
CA ILE A 116 -22.67 2.88 -0.88
C ILE A 116 -21.51 2.22 -1.64
N GLY A 117 -21.19 0.97 -1.31
CA GLY A 117 -20.10 0.26 -2.00
C GLY A 117 -20.34 0.09 -3.50
N SER A 118 -21.60 -0.09 -3.92
CA SER A 118 -21.95 -0.19 -5.34
C SER A 118 -21.91 1.15 -6.08
N GLU A 119 -22.39 2.22 -5.44
CA GLU A 119 -22.51 3.54 -6.06
C GLU A 119 -21.16 4.27 -6.11
N LYS A 120 -20.45 4.31 -4.97
CA LYS A 120 -19.19 5.05 -4.77
C LYS A 120 -17.96 4.25 -5.21
N PHE A 121 -17.91 2.94 -4.93
CA PHE A 121 -16.73 2.09 -5.15
C PHE A 121 -16.91 1.01 -6.24
N LYS A 122 -18.08 0.94 -6.87
CA LYS A 122 -18.43 -0.02 -7.94
C LYS A 122 -18.35 -1.50 -7.52
N TYR A 123 -18.38 -1.78 -6.23
CA TYR A 123 -18.48 -3.14 -5.73
C TYR A 123 -19.82 -3.79 -6.09
N THR A 124 -19.83 -5.10 -6.28
CA THR A 124 -21.10 -5.81 -6.43
C THR A 124 -21.82 -5.86 -5.09
N LYS A 125 -23.15 -5.67 -5.06
CA LYS A 125 -23.93 -5.71 -3.80
C LYS A 125 -23.83 -7.06 -3.07
N VAL A 126 -23.49 -8.13 -3.78
CA VAL A 126 -23.28 -9.46 -3.20
C VAL A 126 -21.94 -9.56 -2.47
N SER A 127 -20.94 -8.78 -2.88
CA SER A 127 -19.60 -8.77 -2.28
C SER A 127 -19.52 -8.04 -0.94
N ILE A 128 -20.58 -7.36 -0.49
CA ILE A 128 -20.62 -6.63 0.79
C ILE A 128 -21.61 -7.32 1.73
N THR A 129 -21.16 -7.76 2.90
CA THR A 129 -21.99 -8.50 3.87
C THR A 129 -22.58 -7.58 4.95
N GLY A 130 -21.96 -6.43 5.19
CA GLY A 130 -22.39 -5.44 6.15
C GLY A 130 -21.48 -4.21 6.22
N PRO A 131 -21.74 -3.32 7.20
CA PRO A 131 -20.97 -2.08 7.40
C PRO A 131 -19.47 -2.30 7.65
N GLU A 132 -19.13 -3.27 8.50
CA GLU A 132 -17.74 -3.59 8.87
C GLU A 132 -16.96 -4.10 7.65
N HIS A 133 -17.51 -5.09 6.95
CA HIS A 133 -16.92 -5.61 5.71
C HIS A 133 -16.84 -4.58 4.59
N LEU A 134 -17.76 -3.60 4.50
CA LEU A 134 -17.60 -2.49 3.56
C LEU A 134 -16.33 -1.69 3.86
N MET A 135 -16.11 -1.33 5.13
CA MET A 135 -14.92 -0.59 5.55
C MET A 135 -13.64 -1.38 5.29
N GLU A 136 -13.65 -2.65 5.65
CA GLU A 136 -12.55 -3.58 5.38
C GLU A 136 -12.18 -3.62 3.90
N LYS A 137 -13.18 -3.73 3.02
CA LYS A 137 -12.96 -3.78 1.58
C LYS A 137 -12.39 -2.47 1.02
N ILE A 138 -12.94 -1.32 1.43
CA ILE A 138 -12.43 0.00 1.04
C ILE A 138 -10.97 0.16 1.47
N LEU A 139 -10.66 -0.19 2.73
CA LEU A 139 -9.32 -0.06 3.28
C LEU A 139 -8.34 -1.06 2.66
N SER A 140 -8.79 -2.25 2.27
CA SER A 140 -7.97 -3.22 1.56
C SER A 140 -7.61 -2.75 0.15
N ASP A 141 -8.60 -2.24 -0.60
CA ASP A 141 -8.40 -1.85 -2.00
C ASP A 141 -7.65 -0.52 -2.15
N TYR A 142 -7.83 0.41 -1.20
CA TYR A 142 -7.34 1.79 -1.32
C TYR A 142 -6.44 2.24 -0.18
N GLY A 143 -6.52 1.62 1.01
CA GLY A 143 -5.89 2.11 2.24
C GLY A 143 -4.37 2.02 2.25
N GLN A 144 -3.78 1.06 1.55
CA GLN A 144 -2.32 0.83 1.53
C GLN A 144 -1.55 2.11 1.13
N TYR A 145 -1.95 2.75 0.02
CA TYR A 145 -1.26 3.90 -0.56
C TYR A 145 -1.79 5.26 -0.12
N SER A 146 -2.87 5.30 0.68
CA SER A 146 -3.55 6.53 1.05
C SER A 146 -3.55 6.75 2.57
N ILE A 147 -4.35 5.96 3.28
CA ILE A 147 -4.67 6.16 4.70
C ILE A 147 -3.54 5.62 5.60
N PHE A 148 -2.97 4.47 5.24
CA PHE A 148 -1.94 3.83 6.05
C PHE A 148 -0.52 4.16 5.57
N GLY A 149 -0.33 4.34 4.26
CA GLY A 149 0.97 4.67 3.69
C GLY A 149 2.03 3.60 3.92
N VAL A 150 1.65 2.33 3.85
CA VAL A 150 2.52 1.18 4.21
C VAL A 150 2.97 0.38 2.98
N PRO A 151 4.18 -0.21 3.00
CA PRO A 151 4.69 -1.00 1.88
C PRO A 151 3.89 -2.27 1.61
N ALA A 152 3.29 -2.89 2.63
CA ALA A 152 2.37 -4.00 2.43
C ALA A 152 1.14 -3.92 3.34
N LEU A 153 -0.01 -4.30 2.78
CA LEU A 153 -1.28 -4.45 3.48
C LEU A 153 -1.87 -5.80 3.10
N LEU A 154 -2.20 -6.62 4.10
CA LEU A 154 -2.78 -7.94 3.94
C LEU A 154 -4.18 -7.95 4.54
N ASN A 155 -5.18 -8.31 3.73
CA ASN A 155 -6.46 -8.75 4.24
C ASN A 155 -6.36 -10.27 4.44
N THR A 156 -6.55 -10.74 5.67
CA THR A 156 -6.31 -12.16 5.92
C THR A 156 -7.44 -13.05 5.42
N ASP A 157 -8.70 -12.57 5.35
CA ASP A 157 -9.92 -13.35 5.00
C ASP A 157 -10.01 -14.76 5.67
N LYS A 158 -9.13 -15.03 6.64
CA LYS A 158 -8.75 -16.36 7.13
C LYS A 158 -8.54 -16.28 8.63
N TYR A 159 -9.00 -17.30 9.31
CA TYR A 159 -8.86 -17.41 10.75
C TYR A 159 -7.46 -17.91 11.13
N VAL A 160 -6.92 -17.35 12.21
CA VAL A 160 -5.90 -17.98 13.05
C VAL A 160 -6.55 -19.15 13.77
N ILE A 161 -5.98 -20.33 13.56
CA ILE A 161 -6.40 -21.58 14.21
C ILE A 161 -5.36 -21.95 15.26
N HIS A 162 -5.85 -22.21 16.48
CA HIS A 162 -5.09 -22.74 17.61
C HIS A 162 -5.95 -23.79 18.33
N GLU A 163 -5.37 -24.90 18.79
CA GLU A 163 -6.11 -25.96 19.50
C GLU A 163 -6.63 -25.45 20.86
N GLY A 164 -7.93 -25.56 21.11
CA GLY A 164 -8.53 -25.19 22.39
C GLY A 164 -8.89 -23.72 22.60
N SER A 165 -8.66 -22.82 21.63
CA SER A 165 -9.03 -21.39 21.73
C SER A 165 -10.04 -20.93 20.67
N SER A 166 -10.69 -19.79 20.92
CA SER A 166 -11.59 -19.15 19.96
C SER A 166 -10.85 -18.74 18.70
N ARG A 167 -11.39 -19.10 17.52
CA ARG A 167 -10.89 -18.65 16.22
C ARG A 167 -10.81 -17.12 16.19
N SER A 168 -9.64 -16.60 15.84
CA SER A 168 -9.40 -15.15 15.70
C SER A 168 -9.14 -14.85 14.24
N GLN A 169 -9.86 -13.92 13.63
CA GLN A 169 -9.60 -13.47 12.25
C GLN A 169 -9.05 -12.06 12.33
N PHE A 170 -7.88 -11.82 11.74
CA PHE A 170 -7.35 -10.47 11.64
C PHE A 170 -8.09 -9.74 10.52
N ASP A 171 -8.59 -8.54 10.78
CA ASP A 171 -9.24 -7.75 9.72
C ASP A 171 -8.19 -7.30 8.71
N LEU A 172 -7.19 -6.51 9.14
CA LEU A 172 -6.05 -6.14 8.29
C LEU A 172 -4.72 -6.27 9.04
N ILE A 173 -3.68 -6.64 8.30
CA ILE A 173 -2.30 -6.63 8.76
C ILE A 173 -1.52 -5.64 7.89
N LEU A 174 -0.89 -4.66 8.52
CA LEU A 174 -0.02 -3.69 7.89
C LEU A 174 1.43 -4.07 8.18
N ILE A 175 2.30 -3.98 7.18
CA ILE A 175 3.74 -4.09 7.35
C ILE A 175 4.34 -2.74 7.02
N ASN A 176 5.02 -2.11 7.99
CA ASN A 176 5.59 -0.77 7.81
C ASN A 176 6.95 -0.82 7.07
N HIS A 177 7.54 0.34 6.79
CA HIS A 177 8.84 0.46 6.09
C HIS A 177 10.02 -0.18 6.82
N LEU A 178 9.87 -0.50 8.11
CA LEU A 178 10.89 -1.17 8.93
C LEU A 178 10.67 -2.68 9.02
N GLY A 179 9.60 -3.21 8.43
CA GLY A 179 9.22 -4.63 8.55
C GLY A 179 8.47 -4.96 9.85
N ASP A 180 8.02 -3.97 10.62
CA ASP A 180 7.16 -4.23 11.78
C ASP A 180 5.73 -4.51 11.34
N ILE A 181 5.07 -5.40 12.09
CA ILE A 181 3.65 -5.71 11.93
C ILE A 181 2.78 -4.78 12.79
N GLU A 182 1.79 -4.16 12.15
CA GLU A 182 0.70 -3.44 12.82
C GLU A 182 -0.64 -4.07 12.43
N ILE A 183 -1.48 -4.35 13.41
CA ILE A 183 -2.77 -5.00 13.21
C ILE A 183 -3.86 -3.94 13.22
N VAL A 184 -4.77 -3.95 12.25
CA VAL A 184 -5.94 -3.08 12.29
C VAL A 184 -7.17 -3.91 12.65
N GLU A 185 -7.83 -3.53 13.74
CA GLU A 185 -9.15 -4.03 14.12
C GLU A 185 -10.20 -3.03 13.66
N LEU A 186 -11.13 -3.49 12.83
CA LEU A 186 -12.22 -2.69 12.31
C LEU A 186 -13.49 -2.99 13.09
N LYS A 187 -14.21 -1.94 13.45
CA LYS A 187 -15.55 -2.05 14.01
C LYS A 187 -16.49 -1.16 13.25
N ARG A 188 -17.77 -1.41 13.44
CA ARG A 188 -18.82 -0.59 12.84
C ARG A 188 -18.58 0.91 13.07
N PRO A 189 -18.69 1.73 12.01
CA PRO A 189 -18.45 3.16 12.11
C PRO A 189 -19.55 3.91 12.88
N ASP A 190 -20.74 3.32 13.00
CA ASP A 190 -21.91 3.96 13.60
C ASP A 190 -22.05 3.71 15.11
N GLN A 191 -21.00 3.20 15.77
CA GLN A 191 -20.99 2.83 17.20
C GLN A 191 -20.59 3.98 18.13
N TYR A 192 -21.08 3.92 19.37
CA TYR A 192 -20.66 4.81 20.45
C TYR A 192 -19.42 4.28 21.16
N LEU A 193 -18.49 5.16 21.51
CA LEU A 193 -17.22 4.78 22.13
C LEU A 193 -17.29 4.68 23.66
N PHE A 194 -18.11 5.51 24.29
CA PHE A 194 -18.23 5.57 25.74
C PHE A 194 -19.69 5.52 26.20
N ASP A 195 -19.90 4.81 27.30
CA ASP A 195 -21.14 4.83 28.07
C ASP A 195 -20.93 5.65 29.36
N TYR A 196 -21.99 6.31 29.83
CA TYR A 196 -21.96 7.08 31.07
C TYR A 196 -22.55 6.28 32.23
N GLY A 197 -21.79 6.16 33.32
CA GLY A 197 -22.20 5.42 34.52
C GLY A 197 -22.74 6.34 35.61
N ASN A 198 -24.06 6.39 35.77
CA ASN A 198 -24.74 7.22 36.78
C ASN A 198 -24.29 6.94 38.23
N GLY A 199 -23.80 5.73 38.52
CA GLY A 199 -23.35 5.36 39.88
C GLY A 199 -22.03 6.01 40.32
N ARG A 200 -21.14 6.36 39.37
CA ARG A 200 -19.83 6.97 39.68
C ARG A 200 -19.63 8.33 39.00
N GLY A 201 -20.57 8.76 38.17
CA GLY A 201 -20.50 9.99 37.40
C GLY A 201 -19.34 10.05 36.41
N LYS A 202 -19.01 8.91 35.77
CA LYS A 202 -17.83 8.77 34.89
C LYS A 202 -18.18 8.04 33.61
N PHE A 203 -17.49 8.41 32.53
CA PHE A 203 -17.46 7.65 31.29
C PHE A 203 -16.60 6.40 31.43
N TYR A 204 -17.04 5.33 30.78
CA TYR A 204 -16.28 4.11 30.63
C TYR A 204 -16.41 3.59 29.20
N PRO A 205 -15.44 2.78 28.71
CA PRO A 205 -15.51 2.21 27.37
C PRO A 205 -16.84 1.49 27.14
N SER A 206 -17.47 1.75 26.00
CA SER A 206 -18.67 1.00 25.62
C SER A 206 -18.35 -0.49 25.49
N LYS A 207 -19.38 -1.33 25.53
CA LYS A 207 -19.21 -2.78 25.33
C LYS A 207 -18.46 -3.09 24.04
N ASP A 208 -18.76 -2.38 22.96
CA ASP A 208 -18.13 -2.60 21.65
C ASP A 208 -16.64 -2.17 21.66
N LEU A 209 -16.31 -1.04 22.30
CA LEU A 209 -14.91 -0.61 22.46
C LEU A 209 -14.11 -1.60 23.34
N ALA A 210 -14.70 -2.07 24.44
CA ALA A 210 -14.07 -3.06 25.31
C ALA A 210 -13.81 -4.41 24.58
N ILE A 211 -14.76 -4.84 23.75
CA ILE A 211 -14.59 -6.03 22.92
C ILE A 211 -13.46 -5.83 21.90
N ALA A 212 -13.43 -4.68 21.22
CA ALA A 212 -12.39 -4.36 20.24
C ALA A 212 -10.99 -4.35 20.88
N ILE A 213 -10.84 -3.76 22.07
CA ILE A 213 -9.58 -3.79 22.83
C ILE A 213 -9.19 -5.24 23.15
N SER A 214 -10.12 -6.05 23.65
CA SER A 214 -9.83 -7.46 23.99
C SER A 214 -9.47 -8.31 22.76
N GLN A 215 -10.12 -8.08 21.60
CA GLN A 215 -9.75 -8.72 20.34
C GLN A 215 -8.33 -8.32 19.94
N THR A 216 -8.05 -7.04 19.98
CA THR A 216 -6.75 -6.45 19.64
C THR A 216 -5.61 -7.00 20.51
N GLU A 217 -5.82 -7.14 21.82
CA GLU A 217 -4.83 -7.74 22.72
C GLU A 217 -4.54 -9.21 22.39
N ARG A 218 -5.58 -9.98 22.04
CA ARG A 218 -5.41 -11.36 21.58
C ARG A 218 -4.60 -11.41 20.28
N TYR A 219 -4.84 -10.46 19.38
CA TYR A 219 -4.18 -10.39 18.08
C TYR A 219 -2.70 -10.06 18.23
N ILE A 220 -2.36 -9.06 19.06
CA ILE A 220 -0.96 -8.74 19.41
C ILE A 220 -0.27 -9.97 20.00
N THR A 221 -0.94 -10.69 20.90
CA THR A 221 -0.40 -11.91 21.51
C THR A 221 -0.14 -13.01 20.48
N ALA A 222 -1.04 -13.18 19.51
CA ALA A 222 -0.88 -14.15 18.42
C ALA A 222 0.28 -13.78 17.49
N ILE A 223 0.43 -12.51 17.11
CA ILE A 223 1.57 -12.04 16.29
C ILE A 223 2.88 -12.15 17.06
N HIS A 224 2.90 -11.92 18.37
CA HIS A 224 4.12 -12.12 19.16
C HIS A 224 4.58 -13.58 19.18
N LYS A 225 3.66 -14.51 18.87
CA LYS A 225 3.90 -15.94 18.69
C LYS A 225 3.88 -16.35 17.21
N ASP A 226 4.26 -15.43 16.32
CA ASP A 226 4.15 -15.63 14.86
C ASP A 226 4.89 -16.86 14.30
N ASN A 227 5.94 -17.32 14.98
CA ASN A 227 6.73 -18.48 14.61
C ASN A 227 6.37 -19.76 15.40
N ASP A 228 5.33 -19.69 16.23
CA ASP A 228 4.82 -20.82 17.01
C ASP A 228 4.01 -21.76 16.10
N ASP A 229 4.29 -23.06 16.19
CA ASP A 229 3.60 -24.10 15.44
C ASP A 229 2.11 -24.22 15.82
N GLU A 230 1.71 -23.70 16.97
CA GLU A 230 0.31 -23.74 17.40
C GLU A 230 -0.53 -22.57 16.85
N TYR A 231 0.09 -21.57 16.22
CA TYR A 231 -0.57 -20.37 15.69
C TYR A 231 -0.45 -20.32 14.17
N LYS A 232 -1.52 -20.73 13.48
CA LYS A 232 -1.49 -20.88 12.02
C LYS A 232 -2.55 -20.09 11.28
N ILE A 233 -2.18 -19.52 10.14
CA ILE A 233 -3.10 -18.97 9.14
C ILE A 233 -2.98 -19.81 7.88
N GLY A 234 -4.10 -20.37 7.40
CA GLY A 234 -4.07 -21.23 6.20
C GLY A 234 -3.16 -22.45 6.32
N GLY A 235 -2.93 -22.96 7.54
CA GLY A 235 -2.07 -24.11 7.81
C GLY A 235 -0.57 -23.82 7.88
N LYS A 236 -0.15 -22.58 7.69
CA LYS A 236 1.25 -22.11 7.83
C LYS A 236 1.41 -21.31 9.11
N LYS A 237 2.64 -21.22 9.63
CA LYS A 237 2.93 -20.28 10.72
C LYS A 237 2.58 -18.86 10.28
N ILE A 238 2.17 -18.01 11.21
CA ILE A 238 1.81 -16.62 10.88
C ILE A 238 2.96 -15.91 10.15
N ARG A 239 4.20 -16.08 10.60
CA ARG A 239 5.38 -15.48 9.96
C ARG A 239 5.58 -15.97 8.53
N GLU A 240 5.43 -17.28 8.32
CA GLU A 240 5.54 -17.90 6.99
C GLU A 240 4.44 -17.36 6.07
N PHE A 241 3.20 -17.31 6.56
CA PHE A 241 2.08 -16.75 5.80
C PHE A 241 2.33 -15.29 5.40
N ILE A 242 2.78 -14.44 6.32
CA ILE A 242 3.04 -13.03 6.03
C ILE A 242 4.18 -12.88 5.01
N ASN A 243 5.29 -13.61 5.19
CA ASN A 243 6.42 -13.57 4.25
C ASN A 243 6.06 -14.07 2.84
N ASP A 244 5.17 -15.07 2.75
CA ASP A 244 4.67 -15.54 1.45
C ASP A 244 3.84 -14.48 0.74
N GLU A 245 3.01 -13.72 1.46
CA GLU A 245 2.11 -12.71 0.89
C GLU A 245 2.84 -11.42 0.49
N ILE A 246 3.86 -10.99 1.24
CA ILE A 246 4.67 -9.80 0.90
C ILE A 246 5.72 -10.09 -0.20
N GLY A 247 6.02 -11.38 -0.44
CA GLY A 247 7.13 -11.84 -1.28
C GLY A 247 8.49 -11.45 -0.70
N ASN A 248 9.59 -11.98 -1.25
CA ASN A 248 10.96 -11.75 -0.75
C ASN A 248 11.47 -10.28 -0.87
N THR A 249 10.58 -9.30 -0.91
CA THR A 249 10.86 -7.86 -0.97
C THR A 249 11.26 -7.28 0.39
N MET A 250 10.83 -7.90 1.50
CA MET A 250 11.19 -7.48 2.86
C MET A 250 11.17 -8.67 3.82
N PHE A 251 12.00 -8.61 4.86
CA PHE A 251 12.00 -9.62 5.93
C PHE A 251 11.20 -9.09 7.12
N VAL A 252 10.18 -9.84 7.55
CA VAL A 252 9.32 -9.45 8.67
C VAL A 252 9.78 -10.14 9.94
N GLU A 253 10.04 -9.35 10.98
CA GLU A 253 10.24 -9.83 12.35
C GLU A 253 9.22 -9.17 13.30
N SER A 254 8.47 -10.00 14.02
CA SER A 254 7.51 -9.53 15.04
C SER A 254 8.20 -9.06 16.33
N ILE A 255 8.95 -7.94 16.27
CA ILE A 255 9.68 -7.44 17.44
C ILE A 255 8.74 -6.66 18.38
N ARG A 256 7.86 -5.81 17.81
CA ARG A 256 6.95 -4.93 18.56
C ARG A 256 5.59 -4.82 17.86
N PRO A 257 4.78 -5.89 17.86
CA PRO A 257 3.45 -5.82 17.28
C PRO A 257 2.63 -4.73 17.97
N LYS A 258 2.03 -3.85 17.16
CA LYS A 258 1.07 -2.85 17.60
C LYS A 258 -0.26 -3.13 16.98
N ALA A 259 -1.27 -2.43 17.45
CA ALA A 259 -2.55 -2.45 16.79
C ALA A 259 -3.27 -1.11 16.85
N LEU A 260 -4.05 -0.88 15.80
CA LEU A 260 -4.90 0.27 15.58
C LEU A 260 -6.35 -0.21 15.57
N ILE A 261 -7.20 0.45 16.37
CA ILE A 261 -8.64 0.20 16.34
C ILE A 261 -9.30 1.33 15.58
N VAL A 262 -10.01 1.00 14.50
CA VAL A 262 -10.86 1.97 13.77
C VAL A 262 -12.31 1.69 14.14
N ILE A 263 -12.88 2.59 14.97
CA ILE A 263 -14.22 2.42 15.55
C ILE A 263 -14.90 3.77 15.72
N GLY A 264 -16.20 3.81 15.43
CA GLY A 264 -17.05 4.96 15.69
C GLY A 264 -16.70 6.20 14.84
N SER A 265 -17.23 7.34 15.26
CA SER A 265 -16.89 8.65 14.71
C SER A 265 -16.86 9.72 15.81
N TRP A 266 -16.20 10.85 15.56
CA TRP A 266 -16.10 11.95 16.52
C TRP A 266 -17.48 12.50 16.95
N LYS A 267 -18.50 12.37 16.09
CA LYS A 267 -19.89 12.74 16.39
C LYS A 267 -20.57 11.80 17.38
N LYS A 268 -20.01 10.60 17.58
CA LYS A 268 -20.59 9.52 18.38
C LYS A 268 -19.66 9.07 19.51
N LEU A 269 -19.03 10.04 20.18
CA LEU A 269 -18.19 9.75 21.34
C LEU A 269 -18.99 9.05 22.46
N SER A 270 -20.15 9.60 22.83
CA SER A 270 -21.05 9.03 23.83
C SER A 270 -22.49 9.40 23.53
N LYS A 271 -23.44 8.65 24.09
CA LYS A 271 -24.85 9.07 24.10
C LYS A 271 -25.02 10.31 24.98
N ASP A 272 -26.10 11.05 24.73
CA ASP A 272 -26.53 12.12 25.62
C ASP A 272 -26.76 11.56 27.03
N HIS A 273 -26.25 12.28 28.02
CA HIS A 273 -26.31 11.94 29.43
C HIS A 273 -26.78 13.18 30.19
N SER A 274 -27.60 12.95 31.22
CA SER A 274 -28.21 13.97 32.08
C SER A 274 -27.91 13.68 33.53
#